data_AF-A0A512TJL8-F1
#
_entry.id   AF-A0A512TJL8-F1
#
_cell.length_a   1.000
_cell.length_b   1.000
_cell.length_c   1.000
_cell.angle_alpha   90.00
_cell.angle_beta   90.00
_cell.angle_gamma   90.00
#
_symmetry.space_group_name_H-M   'P 1'
#
loop_
_entity.id
_entity.type
_entity.pdbx_description
1 polymer ?
#
loop_
_entity_poly.entity_id
_entity_poly.type
_entity_poly.pdbx_seq_one_letter_code
_entity_poly.pdbx_strand_id
1 'polypeptide(L)' 'MSKKLCPKCGSEKIIPILYGYPTKEMFEDSDNDECILGGCCIASTQEAENLLNKYHCRECGFEWK' A
#
# COMPACT_ATOMS: atom_id res chain seq x y z
N MET A 1 7.39 19.58 6.67
CA MET A 1 6.74 18.49 5.91
C MET A 1 6.63 17.30 6.85
N SER A 2 5.41 16.88 7.20
CA SER A 2 5.20 15.75 8.12
C SER A 2 5.57 14.46 7.40
N LYS A 3 6.78 13.93 7.68
CA LYS A 3 7.17 12.59 7.23
C LYS A 3 6.20 11.60 7.84
N LYS A 4 5.49 10.84 7.00
CA LYS A 4 4.67 9.73 7.49
C LYS A 4 5.64 8.70 8.07
N LEU A 5 5.46 8.38 9.35
CA LEU A 5 6.18 7.32 10.05
C LEU A 5 5.24 6.16 10.28
N CYS A 6 5.77 4.93 10.29
CA CYS A 6 4.98 3.76 10.59
C CYS A 6 4.49 3.90 12.04
N PRO A 7 3.17 3.85 12.29
CA PRO A 7 2.64 4.01 13.65
C PRO A 7 3.00 2.83 14.58
N LYS A 8 3.45 1.69 14.03
CA LYS A 8 3.83 0.51 14.80
C LYS A 8 5.31 0.48 15.21
N CYS A 9 6.22 0.86 14.31
CA CYS A 9 7.67 0.77 14.55
C CYS A 9 8.43 2.10 14.42
N GLY A 10 7.78 3.17 13.95
CA GLY A 10 8.43 4.47 13.73
C GLY A 10 9.29 4.56 12.47
N SER A 11 9.30 3.55 11.60
CA SER A 11 10.09 3.56 10.37
C SER A 11 9.57 4.56 9.33
N GLU A 12 10.50 5.13 8.56
CA GLU A 12 10.22 5.97 7.38
C GLU A 12 9.98 5.14 6.10
N LYS A 13 10.28 3.83 6.12
CA LYS A 13 10.16 2.95 4.94
C LYS A 13 8.70 2.52 4.72
N ILE A 14 7.88 3.48 4.34
CA ILE A 14 6.45 3.31 4.09
C ILE A 14 6.21 3.45 2.60
N ILE A 15 5.47 2.50 2.03
CA ILE A 15 5.07 2.49 0.63
C ILE A 15 3.56 2.36 0.52
N PRO A 16 2.94 2.91 -0.54
CA PRO A 16 1.52 2.76 -0.78
C PRO A 16 1.17 1.34 -1.21
N ILE A 17 -0.04 0.91 -0.86
CA ILE A 17 -0.66 -0.31 -1.40
C ILE A 17 -1.66 0.12 -2.47
N LEU A 18 -1.46 -0.36 -3.69
CA LEU A 18 -2.30 -0.11 -4.84
C LEU A 18 -3.21 -1.31 -5.07
N TYR A 19 -4.50 -1.04 -5.27
CA TYR A 19 -5.51 -2.05 -5.57
C TYR A 19 -6.18 -1.76 -6.90
N GLY A 20 -6.75 -2.81 -7.48
CA GLY A 20 -7.38 -2.77 -8.79
C GLY A 20 -6.49 -3.38 -9.85
N TYR A 21 -6.87 -3.19 -11.11
CA TYR A 21 -6.15 -3.80 -12.23
C TYR A 21 -4.79 -3.10 -12.41
N PRO A 22 -3.67 -3.79 -12.17
CA PRO A 22 -2.36 -3.16 -12.27
C PRO A 22 -2.05 -2.80 -13.72
N THR A 23 -1.47 -1.62 -13.93
CA THR A 23 -0.83 -1.26 -15.20
C THR A 23 0.61 -1.77 -15.22
N LYS A 24 1.25 -1.74 -16.40
CA LYS A 24 2.66 -2.13 -16.53
C LYS A 24 3.58 -1.30 -15.60
N GLU A 25 3.33 0.00 -15.52
CA GLU A 25 4.07 0.93 -14.67
C GLU A 25 3.96 0.52 -13.19
N MET A 26 2.76 0.14 -12.72
CA MET A 26 2.56 -0.33 -11.35
C MET A 26 3.33 -1.64 -11.04
N PHE A 27 3.54 -2.51 -12.03
CA PHE A 27 4.41 -3.67 -11.87
C PHE A 27 5.88 -3.27 -11.74
N GLU A 28 6.34 -2.32 -12.55
CA GLU A 28 7.71 -1.80 -12.50
C GLU A 28 7.96 -1.08 -11.16
N ASP A 29 7.02 -0.27 -10.68
CA ASP A 29 7.09 0.39 -9.37
C ASP A 29 7.07 -0.62 -8.22
N SER A 30 6.32 -1.72 -8.36
CA SER A 30 6.29 -2.78 -7.36
C SER A 30 7.60 -3.57 -7.32
N ASP A 31 8.24 -3.78 -8.47
CA ASP A 31 9.56 -4.44 -8.58
C ASP A 31 10.67 -3.55 -8.02
N ASN A 32 10.57 -2.23 -8.27
CA ASN A 32 11.43 -1.20 -7.68
C ASN A 32 11.09 -0.89 -6.22
N ASP A 33 10.18 -1.65 -5.60
CA ASP A 33 9.97 -1.60 -4.16
C ASP A 33 9.37 -0.22 -3.74
N GLU A 34 8.73 0.48 -4.69
CA GLU A 34 8.10 1.80 -4.53
C GLU A 34 6.63 1.68 -4.13
N CYS A 35 5.95 0.57 -4.48
CA CYS A 35 4.57 0.28 -4.07
C CYS A 35 4.31 -1.23 -3.89
N ILE A 36 3.17 -1.59 -3.30
CA ILE A 36 2.69 -2.98 -3.23
C ILE A 36 1.40 -3.12 -4.03
N LEU A 37 1.30 -4.18 -4.83
CA LEU A 37 0.05 -4.60 -5.46
C LEU A 37 -0.79 -5.43 -4.48
N GLY A 38 -1.77 -4.79 -3.84
CA GLY A 38 -2.63 -5.41 -2.82
C GLY A 38 -3.72 -6.36 -3.36
N GLY A 39 -3.85 -6.45 -4.68
CA GLY A 39 -4.76 -7.36 -5.38
C GLY A 39 -5.71 -6.66 -6.35
N CYS A 40 -6.08 -7.36 -7.41
CA CYS A 40 -6.96 -6.83 -8.46
C CYS A 40 -8.46 -7.06 -8.20
N CYS A 41 -8.81 -8.10 -7.44
CA CYS A 41 -10.20 -8.44 -7.12
C CYS A 41 -10.63 -7.83 -5.79
N ILE A 42 -10.71 -6.49 -5.74
CA ILE A 42 -11.36 -5.79 -4.62
C ILE A 42 -12.88 -5.77 -4.85
N ALA A 43 -13.64 -5.99 -3.78
CA ALA A 43 -15.09 -5.93 -3.88
C ALA A 43 -15.53 -4.52 -4.29
N SER A 44 -16.42 -4.43 -5.27
CA SER A 44 -16.84 -3.19 -5.93
C SER A 44 -17.76 -2.30 -5.08
N THR A 45 -17.81 -2.54 -3.77
CA THR A 45 -18.63 -1.75 -2.84
C THR A 45 -17.75 -0.70 -2.18
N GLN A 46 -18.32 0.50 -1.99
CA GLN A 46 -17.63 1.59 -1.31
C GLN A 46 -17.18 1.19 0.11
N GLU A 47 -17.94 0.32 0.76
CA GLU A 47 -17.62 -0.23 2.08
C GLU A 47 -16.38 -1.12 2.03
N ALA A 48 -16.23 -1.96 1.00
CA ALA A 48 -15.06 -2.81 0.83
C ALA A 48 -13.80 -1.99 0.49
N GLU A 49 -13.91 -0.96 -0.34
CA GLU A 49 -12.79 -0.03 -0.59
C GLU A 49 -12.33 0.67 0.71
N ASN A 50 -13.30 0.99 1.57
CA ASN A 50 -13.04 1.51 2.91
C ASN A 50 -12.53 0.45 3.89
N LEU A 51 -12.22 -0.77 3.49
CA LEU A 51 -11.50 -1.73 4.34
C LEU A 51 -10.07 -1.97 3.84
N LEU A 52 -9.71 -1.39 2.70
CA LEU A 52 -8.38 -1.55 2.11
C LEU A 52 -7.35 -0.70 2.87
N ASN A 53 -6.24 -1.36 3.22
CA ASN A 53 -5.07 -0.69 3.79
C ASN A 53 -4.39 0.10 2.68
N LYS A 54 -4.03 1.36 2.89
CA LYS A 54 -3.41 2.20 1.85
C LYS A 54 -1.89 2.26 1.95
N TYR A 55 -1.34 1.86 3.08
CA TYR A 55 0.08 1.96 3.40
C TYR A 55 0.60 0.63 3.93
N HIS A 56 1.81 0.30 3.54
CA HIS A 56 2.58 -0.84 4.02
C HIS A 56 3.94 -0.36 4.53
N CYS A 57 4.36 -0.83 5.70
CA CYS A 57 5.70 -0.60 6.22
C CYS A 57 6.61 -1.76 5.86
N ARG A 58 7.66 -1.49 5.07
CA ARG A 58 8.62 -2.51 4.65
C ARG A 58 9.48 -3.10 5.77
N GLU A 59 9.60 -2.41 6.91
CA GLU A 59 10.44 -2.91 8.02
C GLU A 59 9.70 -3.86 8.96
N CYS A 60 8.43 -3.59 9.25
CA CYS A 60 7.66 -4.39 10.21
C CYS A 60 6.45 -5.11 9.59
N GLY A 61 6.21 -4.92 8.29
CA GLY A 61 5.07 -5.48 7.57
C GLY A 61 3.71 -4.96 8.06
N PHE A 62 3.68 -3.83 8.77
CA PHE A 62 2.42 -3.26 9.24
C PHE A 62 1.68 -2.59 8.11
N GLU A 63 0.37 -2.81 8.03
CA GLU A 63 -0.49 -2.28 6.99
C GLU A 63 -1.64 -1.49 7.62
N TRP A 64 -1.92 -0.31 7.08
CA TRP A 64 -2.95 0.59 7.61
C TRP A 64 -3.47 1.55 6.54
N LYS A 65 -4.49 2.34 6.89
CA LYS A 65 -5.14 3.33 6.02
C LYS A 65 -4.47 4.69 5.93
#